data_AF-A0A815Y706-F1
#
_entry.id   AF-A0A815Y706-F1
#
_cell.length_a   1.000
_cell.length_b   1.000
_cell.length_c   1.000
_cell.angle_alpha   90.00
_cell.angle_beta   90.00
_cell.angle_gamma   90.00
#
_symmetry.space_group_name_H-M   'P 1'
#
loop_
_entity.id
_entity.type
_entity.pdbx_description
1 polymer ?
#
loop_
_entity_poly.entity_id
_entity_poly.type
_entity_poly.pdbx_seq_one_letter_code
_entity_poly.pdbx_strand_id
1 'polypeptide(L)'
;SSSKPVLRYAAVRTLNKVAIQYPAAITACNVDLETLITDSNRSIATLAITTLLKTGNEVGVDRLMKQISSFLSEISDQFKTVVVDVIKSLCQKFPRKHTVLMTLLSNMLREEGDYEYKKAIVNTIISIVEENPEAKEADCEHTSLATRIIHLLGREGSRTTTPAKYIRYIYNRVILENAPVRAAAVSALAKFGTASEDLLPNILVLLQRTTLDQDDGVRDRAIKHLIQLIFSI
;
A
#
# COMPACT_ATOMS: atom_id res chain seq x y z
N SER A 1 0.71 -26.86 -27.48
CA SER A 1 -0.36 -26.39 -26.58
C SER A 1 -1.49 -27.41 -26.53
N SER A 2 -1.78 -28.00 -25.36
CA SER A 2 -2.83 -29.02 -25.19
C SER A 2 -4.24 -28.42 -25.35
N SER A 3 -5.12 -29.09 -26.09
CA SER A 3 -6.45 -28.59 -26.51
C SER A 3 -7.53 -28.60 -25.42
N LYS A 4 -7.25 -29.11 -24.21
CA LYS A 4 -8.24 -29.19 -23.12
C LYS A 4 -7.88 -28.22 -21.98
N PRO A 5 -8.70 -27.18 -21.72
CA PRO A 5 -8.51 -26.23 -20.60
C PRO A 5 -8.26 -26.91 -19.25
N VAL A 6 -8.92 -28.06 -19.00
CA VAL A 6 -8.75 -28.85 -17.78
C VAL A 6 -7.31 -29.36 -17.59
N LEU A 7 -6.66 -29.81 -18.67
CA LEU A 7 -5.26 -30.30 -18.61
C LEU A 7 -4.29 -29.16 -18.34
N ARG A 8 -4.52 -27.98 -18.96
CA ARG A 8 -3.71 -26.78 -18.71
C ARG A 8 -3.85 -26.33 -17.27
N TYR A 9 -5.07 -26.26 -16.75
CA TYR A 9 -5.31 -25.94 -15.34
C TYR A 9 -4.61 -26.92 -14.40
N ALA A 10 -4.75 -28.24 -14.63
CA ALA A 10 -4.10 -29.26 -13.81
C ALA A 10 -2.58 -29.15 -13.84
N ALA A 11 -1.99 -28.89 -15.02
CA ALA A 11 -0.55 -28.71 -15.19
C ALA A 11 -0.05 -27.48 -14.41
N VAL A 12 -0.64 -26.30 -14.63
CA VAL A 12 -0.22 -25.06 -13.97
C VAL A 12 -0.45 -25.13 -12.46
N ARG A 13 -1.55 -25.74 -12.00
CA ARG A 13 -1.80 -25.97 -10.56
C ARG A 13 -0.72 -26.85 -9.94
N THR A 14 -0.26 -27.87 -10.66
CA THR A 14 0.80 -28.77 -10.18
C THR A 14 2.14 -28.03 -10.10
N LEU A 15 2.49 -27.28 -11.16
CA LEU A 15 3.67 -26.40 -11.16
C LEU A 15 3.63 -25.41 -10.00
N ASN A 16 2.49 -24.76 -9.75
CA ASN A 16 2.35 -23.80 -8.66
C ASN A 16 2.59 -24.41 -7.26
N LYS A 17 2.18 -25.66 -7.06
CA LYS A 17 2.39 -26.40 -5.80
C LYS A 17 3.86 -26.73 -5.57
N VAL A 18 4.58 -27.14 -6.61
CA VAL A 18 5.98 -27.57 -6.50
C VAL A 18 6.98 -26.44 -6.69
N ALA A 19 6.54 -25.25 -7.13
CA ALA A 19 7.38 -24.07 -7.36
C ALA A 19 8.17 -23.59 -6.14
N ILE A 20 7.66 -23.85 -4.94
CA ILE A 20 8.37 -23.48 -3.71
C ILE A 20 9.48 -24.48 -3.39
N GLN A 21 9.25 -25.77 -3.63
CA GLN A 21 10.21 -26.84 -3.31
C GLN A 21 11.32 -26.97 -4.36
N TYR A 22 10.97 -26.80 -5.64
CA TYR A 22 11.90 -27.02 -6.76
C TYR A 22 11.89 -25.84 -7.75
N PRO A 23 12.19 -24.61 -7.30
CA PRO A 23 12.09 -23.41 -8.14
C PRO A 23 12.98 -23.50 -9.40
N ALA A 24 14.21 -24.03 -9.28
CA ALA A 24 15.15 -24.15 -10.40
C ALA A 24 14.63 -25.07 -11.53
N ALA A 25 13.92 -26.15 -11.18
CA ALA A 25 13.35 -27.07 -12.15
C ALA A 25 12.19 -26.43 -12.92
N ILE A 26 11.47 -25.49 -12.31
CA ILE A 26 10.31 -24.82 -12.93
C ILE A 26 10.73 -23.59 -13.73
N THR A 27 11.88 -22.99 -13.46
CA THR A 27 12.39 -21.84 -14.24
C THR A 27 12.41 -22.10 -15.75
N ALA A 28 12.70 -23.34 -16.17
CA ALA A 28 12.65 -23.75 -17.58
C ALA A 28 11.26 -23.60 -18.21
N CYS A 29 10.19 -23.70 -17.40
CA CYS A 29 8.81 -23.53 -17.82
C CYS A 29 8.31 -22.07 -17.75
N ASN A 30 9.13 -21.11 -17.29
CA ASN A 30 8.69 -19.72 -17.16
C ASN A 30 8.24 -19.12 -18.50
N VAL A 31 8.92 -19.47 -19.59
CA VAL A 31 8.53 -19.00 -20.94
C VAL A 31 7.12 -19.48 -21.30
N ASP A 32 6.80 -20.75 -21.04
CA ASP A 32 5.48 -21.29 -21.29
C ASP A 32 4.43 -20.68 -20.36
N LEU A 33 4.77 -20.48 -19.09
CA LEU A 33 3.89 -19.85 -18.10
C LEU A 33 3.56 -18.38 -18.47
N GLU A 34 4.50 -17.63 -19.05
CA GLU A 34 4.24 -16.27 -19.53
C GLU A 34 3.16 -16.24 -20.61
N THR A 35 3.12 -17.24 -21.50
CA THR A 35 2.06 -17.34 -22.53
C THR A 35 0.67 -17.58 -21.94
N LEU A 36 0.61 -18.12 -20.72
CA LEU A 36 -0.63 -18.43 -20.03
C LEU A 36 -1.19 -17.24 -19.22
N ILE A 37 -0.44 -16.14 -19.09
CA ILE A 37 -0.94 -14.90 -18.47
C ILE A 37 -2.16 -14.35 -19.24
N THR A 38 -2.14 -14.47 -20.57
CA THR A 38 -3.23 -14.02 -21.45
C THR A 38 -4.27 -15.11 -21.72
N ASP A 39 -4.30 -16.19 -20.92
CA ASP A 39 -5.28 -17.26 -21.09
C ASP A 39 -6.70 -16.76 -20.81
N SER A 40 -7.66 -17.18 -21.64
CA SER A 40 -9.07 -16.82 -21.47
C SER A 40 -9.66 -17.33 -20.16
N ASN A 41 -9.10 -18.41 -19.60
CA ASN A 41 -9.45 -18.87 -18.27
C ASN A 41 -8.63 -18.13 -17.21
N ARG A 42 -9.31 -17.22 -16.49
CA ARG A 42 -8.68 -16.41 -15.44
C ARG A 42 -8.04 -17.22 -14.33
N SER A 43 -8.56 -18.40 -13.99
CA SER A 43 -7.93 -19.27 -12.99
C SER A 43 -6.58 -19.82 -13.46
N ILE A 44 -6.43 -20.08 -14.76
CA ILE A 44 -5.15 -20.51 -15.36
C ILE A 44 -4.16 -19.34 -15.35
N ALA A 45 -4.58 -18.16 -15.81
CA ALA A 45 -3.76 -16.96 -15.80
C ALA A 45 -3.28 -16.59 -14.40
N THR A 46 -4.17 -16.62 -13.40
CA THR A 46 -3.80 -16.37 -11.99
C THR A 46 -2.78 -17.38 -11.48
N LEU A 47 -2.96 -18.68 -11.75
CA LEU A 47 -1.99 -19.71 -11.35
C LEU A 47 -0.66 -19.54 -12.07
N ALA A 48 -0.67 -19.12 -13.35
CA ALA A 48 0.54 -18.86 -14.12
C ALA A 48 1.32 -17.69 -13.52
N ILE A 49 0.66 -16.55 -13.27
CA ILE A 49 1.24 -15.38 -12.60
C ILE A 49 1.82 -15.77 -11.23
N THR A 50 1.03 -16.46 -10.41
CA THR A 50 1.48 -16.89 -9.06
C THR A 50 2.69 -17.81 -9.15
N THR A 51 2.77 -18.67 -10.17
CA THR A 51 3.91 -19.57 -10.38
C THR A 51 5.14 -18.79 -10.84
N LEU A 52 5.00 -17.91 -11.83
CA LEU A 52 6.05 -17.03 -12.34
C LEU A 52 6.66 -16.15 -11.24
N LEU A 53 5.84 -15.66 -10.32
CA LEU A 53 6.32 -14.86 -9.22
C LEU A 53 7.11 -15.68 -8.20
N LYS A 54 6.74 -16.94 -7.97
CA LYS A 54 7.50 -17.87 -7.10
C LYS A 54 8.86 -18.24 -7.72
N THR A 55 8.89 -18.45 -9.03
CA THR A 55 10.07 -18.87 -9.80
C THR A 55 10.84 -17.72 -10.44
N GLY A 56 10.38 -16.49 -10.24
CA GLY A 56 10.96 -15.29 -10.85
C GLY A 56 12.41 -15.08 -10.42
N ASN A 57 13.21 -14.59 -11.38
CA ASN A 57 14.56 -14.09 -11.16
C ASN A 57 14.54 -12.55 -11.16
N GLU A 58 15.58 -11.93 -10.60
CA GLU A 58 15.64 -10.47 -10.43
C GLU A 58 15.52 -9.71 -11.77
N VAL A 59 16.07 -10.27 -12.85
CA VAL A 59 16.05 -9.67 -14.20
C VAL A 59 14.63 -9.61 -14.79
N GLY A 60 13.81 -10.63 -14.54
CA GLY A 60 12.47 -10.77 -15.09
C GLY A 60 11.37 -9.99 -14.35
N VAL A 61 11.66 -9.50 -13.14
CA VAL A 61 10.67 -8.83 -12.27
C VAL A 61 10.00 -7.66 -12.99
N ASP A 62 10.77 -6.77 -13.63
CA ASP A 62 10.25 -5.55 -14.23
C ASP A 62 9.27 -5.84 -15.37
N ARG A 63 9.58 -6.84 -16.19
CA ARG A 63 8.71 -7.30 -17.29
C ARG A 63 7.44 -7.94 -16.75
N LEU A 64 7.57 -8.80 -15.75
CA LEU A 64 6.45 -9.50 -15.13
C LEU A 64 5.47 -8.52 -14.46
N MET A 65 5.97 -7.49 -13.76
CA MET A 65 5.13 -6.46 -13.15
C MET A 65 4.29 -5.70 -14.18
N LYS A 66 4.86 -5.36 -15.35
CA LYS A 66 4.10 -4.70 -16.43
C LYS A 66 2.94 -5.56 -16.94
N GLN A 67 3.15 -6.87 -17.11
CA GLN A 67 2.10 -7.79 -17.55
C GLN A 67 1.02 -7.99 -16.49
N ILE A 68 1.41 -8.00 -15.21
CA ILE A 68 0.47 -8.09 -14.08
C ILE A 68 -0.43 -6.86 -14.01
N SER A 69 0.11 -5.65 -14.21
CA SER A 69 -0.68 -4.42 -14.17
C SER A 69 -1.89 -4.45 -15.11
N SER A 70 -1.73 -4.94 -16.34
CA SER A 70 -2.84 -5.09 -17.29
C SER A 70 -3.84 -6.17 -16.89
N PHE A 71 -3.40 -7.21 -16.18
CA PHE A 71 -4.26 -8.31 -15.74
C PHE A 71 -5.11 -7.95 -14.51
N LEU A 72 -4.60 -7.05 -13.65
CA LEU A 72 -5.26 -6.68 -12.39
C LEU A 72 -6.63 -6.04 -12.59
N SER A 73 -6.85 -5.29 -13.69
CA SER A 73 -8.15 -4.68 -14.00
C SER A 73 -9.22 -5.70 -14.39
N GLU A 74 -8.83 -6.94 -14.71
CA GLU A 74 -9.71 -7.97 -15.26
C GLU A 74 -10.13 -9.03 -14.23
N ILE A 75 -9.72 -8.87 -12.97
CA ILE A 75 -9.94 -9.84 -11.88
C ILE A 75 -10.61 -9.22 -10.65
N SER A 76 -11.25 -10.07 -9.84
CA SER A 76 -11.88 -9.64 -8.60
C SER A 76 -10.87 -9.29 -7.51
N ASP A 77 -11.28 -8.48 -6.54
CA ASP A 77 -10.44 -8.01 -5.44
C ASP A 77 -9.88 -9.15 -4.57
N GLN A 78 -10.61 -10.26 -4.44
CA GLN A 78 -10.12 -11.48 -3.80
C GLN A 78 -8.85 -12.02 -4.48
N PHE A 79 -8.76 -11.99 -5.82
CA PHE A 79 -7.57 -12.41 -6.54
C PHE A 79 -6.47 -11.35 -6.50
N LYS A 80 -6.82 -10.06 -6.55
CA LYS A 80 -5.83 -8.98 -6.39
C LYS A 80 -5.12 -9.09 -5.03
N THR A 81 -5.83 -9.47 -3.98
CA THR A 81 -5.26 -9.72 -2.64
C THR A 81 -4.18 -10.81 -2.68
N VAL A 82 -4.41 -11.91 -3.41
CA VAL A 82 -3.38 -12.96 -3.60
C VAL A 82 -2.16 -12.40 -4.33
N VAL A 83 -2.35 -11.53 -5.33
CA VAL A 83 -1.23 -10.88 -6.05
C VAL A 83 -0.41 -9.99 -5.10
N VAL A 84 -1.06 -9.26 -4.20
CA VAL A 84 -0.39 -8.42 -3.19
C VAL A 84 0.52 -9.26 -2.27
N ASP A 85 0.05 -10.39 -1.76
CA ASP A 85 0.86 -11.29 -0.92
C ASP A 85 2.11 -11.81 -1.65
N VAL A 86 1.97 -12.02 -2.95
CA VAL A 86 3.08 -12.48 -3.77
C VAL A 86 4.07 -11.34 -4.07
N ILE A 87 3.59 -10.10 -4.30
CA ILE A 87 4.46 -8.92 -4.42
C ILE A 87 5.28 -8.73 -3.13
N LYS A 88 4.66 -8.91 -1.96
CA LYS A 88 5.36 -8.88 -0.67
C LYS A 88 6.52 -9.87 -0.66
N SER A 89 6.24 -11.13 -0.96
CA SER A 89 7.23 -12.22 -0.97
C SER A 89 8.36 -11.93 -1.98
N LEU A 90 8.04 -11.31 -3.11
CA LEU A 90 9.02 -10.95 -4.13
C LEU A 90 9.93 -9.81 -3.67
N CYS A 91 9.39 -8.82 -2.94
CA CYS A 91 10.20 -7.73 -2.38
C CYS A 91 11.16 -8.23 -1.30
N GLN A 92 10.74 -9.21 -0.49
CA GLN A 92 11.60 -9.87 0.48
C GLN A 92 12.72 -10.68 -0.21
N LYS A 93 12.40 -11.32 -1.35
CA LYS A 93 13.37 -12.10 -2.13
C LYS A 93 14.35 -11.23 -2.92
N PHE A 94 13.90 -10.08 -3.42
CA PHE A 94 14.68 -9.15 -4.23
C PHE A 94 14.57 -7.70 -3.70
N PRO A 95 15.21 -7.37 -2.56
CA PRO A 95 15.06 -6.07 -1.90
C PRO A 95 15.40 -4.88 -2.81
N ARG A 96 16.41 -5.00 -3.68
CA ARG A 96 16.82 -3.95 -4.62
C ARG A 96 15.77 -3.57 -5.67
N LYS A 97 14.74 -4.41 -5.86
CA LYS A 97 13.61 -4.13 -6.76
C LYS A 97 12.46 -3.41 -6.06
N HIS A 98 12.63 -2.99 -4.80
CA HIS A 98 11.58 -2.34 -4.01
C HIS A 98 10.92 -1.18 -4.75
N THR A 99 11.66 -0.34 -5.48
CA THR A 99 11.11 0.81 -6.20
C THR A 99 9.99 0.41 -7.17
N VAL A 100 10.24 -0.59 -8.03
CA VAL A 100 9.26 -1.04 -9.04
C VAL A 100 8.04 -1.67 -8.38
N LEU A 101 8.24 -2.47 -7.33
CA LEU A 101 7.17 -3.13 -6.59
C LEU A 101 6.32 -2.12 -5.81
N MET A 102 6.94 -1.12 -5.20
CA MET A 102 6.28 -0.04 -4.47
C MET A 102 5.49 0.88 -5.41
N THR A 103 6.00 1.19 -6.60
CA THR A 103 5.25 1.91 -7.63
C THR A 103 3.99 1.13 -8.05
N LEU A 104 4.10 -0.19 -8.24
CA LEU A 104 2.95 -1.03 -8.57
C LEU A 104 1.89 -1.02 -7.45
N LEU A 105 2.30 -1.27 -6.20
CA LEU A 105 1.41 -1.23 -5.03
C LEU A 105 0.73 0.14 -4.88
N SER A 106 1.47 1.22 -5.15
CA SER A 106 0.93 2.59 -5.11
C SER A 106 -0.12 2.83 -6.19
N ASN A 107 0.05 2.29 -7.39
CA ASN A 107 -0.94 2.37 -8.46
C ASN A 107 -2.19 1.55 -8.12
N MET A 108 -2.00 0.30 -7.65
CA MET A 108 -3.06 -0.57 -7.15
C MET A 108 -3.89 0.08 -6.03
N LEU A 109 -3.25 0.87 -5.17
CA LEU A 109 -3.93 1.60 -4.09
C LEU A 109 -4.84 2.72 -4.61
N ARG A 110 -4.54 3.32 -5.77
CA ARG A 110 -5.34 4.41 -6.36
C ARG A 110 -6.60 3.95 -7.08
N GLU A 111 -6.61 2.72 -7.58
CA GLU A 111 -7.76 2.14 -8.30
C GLU A 111 -8.95 1.88 -7.36
N GLU A 112 -10.13 1.57 -7.90
CA GLU A 112 -11.25 1.12 -7.05
C GLU A 112 -10.99 -0.29 -6.50
N GLY A 113 -11.53 -0.56 -5.32
CA GLY A 113 -11.48 -1.89 -4.71
C GLY A 113 -12.00 -1.91 -3.28
N ASP A 114 -12.32 -3.11 -2.81
CA ASP A 114 -12.87 -3.34 -1.49
C ASP A 114 -11.87 -3.06 -0.34
N TYR A 115 -12.40 -3.03 0.88
CA TYR A 115 -11.62 -2.69 2.07
C TYR A 115 -10.49 -3.69 2.35
N GLU A 116 -10.74 -5.00 2.22
CA GLU A 116 -9.74 -6.02 2.55
C GLU A 116 -8.56 -6.00 1.57
N TYR A 117 -8.84 -5.81 0.29
CA TYR A 117 -7.80 -5.60 -0.73
C TYR A 117 -6.96 -4.35 -0.43
N LYS A 118 -7.59 -3.21 -0.15
CA LYS A 118 -6.85 -1.97 0.16
C LYS A 118 -6.00 -2.10 1.41
N LYS A 119 -6.53 -2.75 2.44
CA LYS A 119 -5.81 -3.05 3.68
C LYS A 119 -4.61 -3.97 3.43
N ALA A 120 -4.74 -4.99 2.59
CA ALA A 120 -3.63 -5.87 2.21
C ALA A 120 -2.48 -5.11 1.53
N ILE A 121 -2.80 -4.16 0.62
CA ILE A 121 -1.78 -3.31 -0.03
C ILE A 121 -1.03 -2.47 1.01
N VAL A 122 -1.75 -1.78 1.89
CA VAL A 122 -1.15 -0.91 2.90
C VAL A 122 -0.26 -1.70 3.86
N ASN A 123 -0.73 -2.85 4.35
CA ASN A 123 0.07 -3.73 5.22
C ASN A 123 1.34 -4.23 4.52
N THR A 124 1.26 -4.50 3.23
CA THR A 124 2.42 -4.93 2.43
C THR A 124 3.44 -3.80 2.27
N ILE A 125 2.98 -2.58 1.96
CA ILE A 125 3.82 -1.38 1.89
C ILE A 125 4.58 -1.17 3.20
N ILE A 126 3.87 -1.22 4.34
CA ILE A 126 4.48 -1.05 5.67
C ILE A 126 5.57 -2.09 5.90
N SER A 127 5.27 -3.38 5.66
CA SER A 127 6.23 -4.49 5.83
C SER A 127 7.49 -4.30 4.97
N ILE A 128 7.35 -3.85 3.72
CA ILE A 128 8.48 -3.59 2.82
C ILE A 128 9.37 -2.46 3.37
N VAL A 129 8.77 -1.36 3.81
CA VAL A 129 9.52 -0.21 4.35
C VAL A 129 10.20 -0.57 5.67
N GLU A 130 9.54 -1.32 6.55
CA GLU A 130 10.13 -1.72 7.83
C GLU A 130 11.33 -2.66 7.65
N GLU A 131 11.22 -3.62 6.73
CA GLU A 131 12.19 -4.70 6.49
C GLU A 131 13.33 -4.32 5.53
N ASN A 132 13.19 -3.26 4.71
CA ASN A 132 14.21 -2.82 3.74
C ASN A 132 14.77 -1.43 4.06
N PRO A 133 16.02 -1.32 4.55
CA PRO A 133 16.67 -0.03 4.82
C PRO A 133 16.81 0.88 3.59
N GLU A 134 17.08 0.33 2.40
CA GLU A 134 17.22 1.12 1.16
C GLU A 134 15.87 1.73 0.72
N ALA A 135 14.77 1.05 1.03
CA ALA A 135 13.43 1.59 0.78
C ALA A 135 13.10 2.78 1.69
N LYS A 136 13.72 2.86 2.89
CA LYS A 136 13.57 4.00 3.80
C LYS A 136 14.28 5.26 3.29
N GLU A 137 15.31 5.13 2.45
CA GLU A 137 16.04 6.28 1.91
C GLU A 137 15.36 6.87 0.65
N ALA A 138 14.57 6.09 -0.08
CA ALA A 138 13.79 6.54 -1.24
C ALA A 138 12.50 7.34 -0.89
N ASP A 139 12.41 7.86 0.34
CA ASP A 139 11.24 8.33 1.11
C ASP A 139 10.47 9.55 0.55
N CYS A 140 10.90 10.12 -0.57
CA CYS A 140 10.22 11.29 -1.18
C CYS A 140 8.82 10.93 -1.71
N GLU A 141 8.63 9.73 -2.27
CA GLU A 141 7.30 9.27 -2.71
C GLU A 141 6.42 8.85 -1.52
N HIS A 142 7.02 8.37 -0.44
CA HIS A 142 6.32 7.88 0.76
C HIS A 142 5.82 9.04 1.63
N THR A 143 6.53 10.15 1.66
CA THR A 143 6.04 11.41 2.22
C THR A 143 4.72 11.83 1.55
N SER A 144 4.62 11.74 0.23
CA SER A 144 3.38 12.05 -0.51
C SER A 144 2.25 11.05 -0.22
N LEU A 145 2.58 9.77 0.01
CA LEU A 145 1.61 8.74 0.35
C LEU A 145 1.12 8.87 1.80
N ALA A 146 2.04 9.08 2.74
CA ALA A 146 1.76 9.26 4.16
C ALA A 146 0.89 10.51 4.39
N THR A 147 1.21 11.64 3.75
CA THR A 147 0.37 12.84 3.79
C THR A 147 -1.05 12.56 3.27
N ARG A 148 -1.19 11.79 2.19
CA ARG A 148 -2.49 11.42 1.59
C ARG A 148 -3.29 10.45 2.48
N ILE A 149 -2.64 9.47 3.10
CA ILE A 149 -3.26 8.56 4.08
C ILE A 149 -3.73 9.36 5.31
N ILE A 150 -2.91 10.25 5.83
CA ILE A 150 -3.25 11.11 6.98
C ILE A 150 -4.44 12.01 6.67
N HIS A 151 -4.49 12.61 5.47
CA HIS A 151 -5.64 13.41 5.05
C HIS A 151 -6.93 12.60 4.95
N LEU A 152 -6.85 11.34 4.49
CA LEU A 152 -7.98 10.42 4.46
C LEU A 152 -8.43 10.06 5.88
N LEU A 153 -7.50 9.69 6.78
CA LEU A 153 -7.79 9.42 8.19
C LEU A 153 -8.43 10.61 8.89
N GLY A 154 -7.98 11.83 8.59
CA GLY A 154 -8.60 13.06 9.11
C GLY A 154 -10.01 13.32 8.59
N ARG A 155 -10.35 12.85 7.39
CA ARG A 155 -11.68 13.03 6.78
C ARG A 155 -12.67 11.96 7.23
N GLU A 156 -12.24 10.70 7.20
CA GLU A 156 -13.11 9.56 7.55
C GLU A 156 -13.16 9.37 9.07
N GLY A 157 -12.02 9.47 9.76
CA GLY A 157 -11.90 9.24 11.19
C GLY A 157 -12.78 10.18 12.02
N SER A 158 -12.94 11.44 11.59
CA SER A 158 -13.77 12.44 12.26
C SER A 158 -15.28 12.15 12.15
N ARG A 159 -15.68 11.22 11.28
CA ARG A 159 -17.08 10.80 11.07
C ARG A 159 -17.38 9.43 11.69
N THR A 160 -16.39 8.80 12.32
CA THR A 160 -16.57 7.48 12.94
C THR A 160 -17.22 7.59 14.32
N THR A 161 -17.73 6.46 14.83
CA THR A 161 -18.28 6.36 16.18
C THR A 161 -17.20 6.38 17.27
N THR A 162 -15.92 6.18 16.91
CA THR A 162 -14.78 6.15 17.86
C THR A 162 -13.60 7.03 17.39
N PRO A 163 -13.79 8.36 17.26
CA PRO A 163 -12.80 9.27 16.68
C PRO A 163 -11.51 9.38 17.50
N ALA A 164 -11.58 9.21 18.82
CA ALA A 164 -10.45 9.31 19.75
C ALA A 164 -9.28 8.37 19.41
N LYS A 165 -9.58 7.15 18.93
CA LYS A 165 -8.55 6.18 18.51
C LYS A 165 -7.70 6.73 17.36
N TYR A 166 -8.32 7.38 16.39
CA TYR A 166 -7.65 7.94 15.22
C TYR A 166 -6.83 9.19 15.56
N ILE A 167 -7.30 10.02 16.49
CA ILE A 167 -6.56 11.18 17.00
C ILE A 167 -5.19 10.74 17.54
N ARG A 168 -5.13 9.68 18.34
CA ARG A 168 -3.86 9.16 18.87
C ARG A 168 -2.90 8.73 17.75
N TYR A 169 -3.39 7.99 16.76
CA TYR A 169 -2.55 7.57 15.62
C TYR A 169 -2.02 8.75 14.82
N ILE A 170 -2.84 9.77 14.59
CA ILE A 170 -2.45 10.97 13.84
C ILE A 170 -1.48 11.83 14.65
N TYR A 171 -1.71 12.01 15.95
CA TYR A 171 -0.82 12.82 16.79
C TYR A 171 0.58 12.20 16.93
N ASN A 172 0.68 10.87 16.99
CA ASN A 172 1.99 10.21 16.97
C ASN A 172 2.82 10.59 15.72
N ARG A 173 2.16 10.88 14.57
CA ARG A 173 2.84 11.34 13.35
C ARG A 173 3.35 12.77 13.46
N VAL A 174 2.73 13.62 14.28
CA VAL A 174 3.23 14.97 14.59
C VAL A 174 4.54 14.90 15.39
N ILE A 175 4.87 13.78 16.03
CA ILE A 175 6.12 13.66 16.82
C ILE A 175 7.21 12.93 16.03
N LEU A 176 6.85 11.90 15.27
CA LEU A 176 7.80 10.91 14.76
C LEU A 176 8.19 11.08 13.29
N GLU A 177 7.51 11.94 12.53
CA GLU A 177 7.65 12.00 11.06
C GLU A 177 8.31 13.30 10.58
N ASN A 178 8.63 13.37 9.29
CA ASN A 178 9.20 14.56 8.66
C ASN A 178 8.18 15.73 8.52
N ALA A 179 8.68 16.94 8.29
CA ALA A 179 7.86 18.17 8.33
C ALA A 179 6.61 18.14 7.42
N PRO A 180 6.66 17.68 6.16
CA PRO A 180 5.45 17.57 5.33
C PRO A 180 4.37 16.64 5.91
N VAL A 181 4.76 15.48 6.45
CA VAL A 181 3.83 14.53 7.08
C VAL A 181 3.25 15.10 8.37
N ARG A 182 4.08 15.77 9.18
CA ARG A 182 3.62 16.51 10.38
C ARG A 182 2.60 17.58 10.01
N ALA A 183 2.86 18.38 8.98
CA ALA A 183 1.95 19.41 8.50
C ALA A 183 0.59 18.82 8.06
N ALA A 184 0.60 17.67 7.37
CA ALA A 184 -0.62 16.97 7.02
C ALA A 184 -1.38 16.45 8.25
N ALA A 185 -0.66 15.96 9.27
CA ALA A 185 -1.23 15.49 10.54
C ALA A 185 -1.90 16.62 11.33
N VAL A 186 -1.28 17.81 11.37
CA VAL A 186 -1.87 19.02 11.95
C VAL A 186 -3.20 19.37 11.28
N SER A 187 -3.23 19.40 9.95
CA SER A 187 -4.48 19.64 9.22
C SER A 187 -5.52 18.55 9.42
N ALA A 188 -5.10 17.30 9.62
CA ALA A 188 -6.01 16.19 9.92
C ALA A 188 -6.62 16.33 11.33
N LEU A 189 -5.83 16.66 12.34
CA LEU A 189 -6.30 16.91 13.72
C LEU A 189 -7.33 18.04 13.77
N ALA A 190 -7.10 19.12 13.03
CA ALA A 190 -8.02 20.24 12.97
C ALA A 190 -9.44 19.82 12.51
N LYS A 191 -9.54 18.86 11.57
CA LYS A 191 -10.84 18.33 11.12
C LYS A 191 -11.63 17.64 12.23
N PHE A 192 -10.95 16.98 13.17
CA PHE A 192 -11.63 16.40 14.34
C PHE A 192 -12.18 17.48 15.26
N GLY A 193 -11.42 18.55 15.48
CA GLY A 193 -11.87 19.70 16.27
C GLY A 193 -13.09 20.39 15.67
N THR A 194 -13.17 20.49 14.34
CA THR A 194 -14.36 21.04 13.67
C THR A 194 -15.56 20.08 13.69
N ALA A 195 -15.32 18.77 13.68
CA ALA A 195 -16.39 17.78 13.57
C ALA A 195 -17.01 17.36 14.91
N SER A 196 -16.33 17.60 16.03
CA SER A 196 -16.78 17.16 17.36
C SER A 196 -16.38 18.16 18.45
N GLU A 197 -17.39 18.82 19.03
CA GLU A 197 -17.21 19.76 20.14
C GLU A 197 -16.61 19.07 21.38
N ASP A 198 -17.00 17.83 21.68
CA ASP A 198 -16.46 17.06 22.81
C ASP A 198 -14.95 16.82 22.73
N LEU A 199 -14.42 16.72 21.51
CA LEU A 199 -13.00 16.49 21.26
C LEU A 199 -12.19 17.79 21.13
N LEU A 200 -12.87 18.92 20.93
CA LEU A 200 -12.25 20.20 20.63
C LEU A 200 -11.23 20.65 21.69
N PRO A 201 -11.49 20.56 23.02
CA PRO A 201 -10.50 20.94 24.03
C PRO A 201 -9.19 20.14 23.90
N ASN A 202 -9.30 18.83 23.61
CA ASN A 202 -8.14 17.98 23.42
C ASN A 202 -7.37 18.38 22.15
N ILE A 203 -8.07 18.62 21.04
CA ILE A 203 -7.44 19.04 19.79
C ILE A 203 -6.72 20.38 19.94
N LEU A 204 -7.31 21.36 20.64
CA LEU A 204 -6.67 22.65 20.91
C LEU A 204 -5.33 22.48 21.65
N VAL A 205 -5.29 21.61 22.68
CA VAL A 205 -4.04 21.32 23.39
C VAL A 205 -2.99 20.71 22.46
N LEU A 206 -3.37 19.79 21.58
CA LEU A 206 -2.43 19.17 20.63
C LEU A 206 -1.91 20.19 19.61
N LEU A 207 -2.77 21.04 19.07
CA LEU A 207 -2.37 22.10 18.14
C LEU A 207 -1.48 23.15 18.82
N GLN A 208 -1.80 23.54 20.05
CA GLN A 208 -1.01 24.50 20.82
C GLN A 208 0.39 23.97 21.13
N ARG A 209 0.56 22.67 21.38
CA ARG A 209 1.90 22.06 21.50
C ARG A 209 2.66 22.08 20.18
N THR A 210 1.96 22.00 19.06
CA THR A 210 2.56 21.93 17.71
C THR A 210 3.02 23.31 17.21
N THR A 211 2.65 24.41 17.87
CA THR A 211 3.22 25.74 17.58
C THR A 211 4.68 25.86 18.00
N LEU A 212 5.19 24.89 18.77
CA LEU A 212 6.59 24.79 19.17
C LEU A 212 7.41 23.87 18.24
N ASP A 213 6.85 23.45 17.10
CA ASP A 213 7.58 22.65 16.10
C ASP A 213 8.81 23.41 15.57
N GLN A 214 9.83 22.66 15.15
CA GLN A 214 11.07 23.22 14.60
C GLN A 214 10.89 23.73 13.16
N ASP A 215 9.88 23.23 12.44
CA ASP A 215 9.58 23.64 11.07
C ASP A 215 8.55 24.77 11.00
N ASP A 216 8.89 25.86 10.30
CA ASP A 216 8.04 27.04 10.15
C ASP A 216 6.69 26.71 9.50
N GLY A 217 6.68 25.87 8.47
CA GLY A 217 5.47 25.49 7.74
C GLY A 217 4.50 24.67 8.61
N VAL A 218 5.01 23.84 9.51
CA VAL A 218 4.20 23.11 10.50
C VAL A 218 3.63 24.07 11.55
N ARG A 219 4.45 24.99 12.07
CA ARG A 219 4.01 26.00 13.06
C ARG A 219 2.91 26.90 12.53
N ASP A 220 3.11 27.49 11.35
CA ASP A 220 2.15 28.41 10.72
C ASP A 220 0.80 27.73 10.50
N ARG A 221 0.84 26.46 10.09
CA ARG A 221 -0.36 25.65 9.89
C ARG A 221 -1.07 25.33 11.19
N ALA A 222 -0.33 25.04 12.26
CA ALA A 222 -0.90 24.82 13.59
C ALA A 222 -1.57 26.09 14.13
N ILE A 223 -0.89 27.25 14.03
CA ILE A 223 -1.42 28.55 14.43
C ILE A 223 -2.69 28.88 13.65
N LYS A 224 -2.67 28.73 12.32
CA LYS A 224 -3.83 28.98 11.46
C LYS A 224 -5.05 28.17 11.89
N HIS A 225 -4.89 26.86 12.12
CA HIS A 225 -5.99 26.01 12.54
C HIS A 225 -6.43 26.25 13.99
N LEU A 226 -5.51 26.60 14.89
CA LEU A 226 -5.83 26.98 16.26
C LEU A 226 -6.73 28.22 16.29
N ILE A 227 -6.34 29.27 15.56
CA ILE A 227 -7.13 30.50 15.38
C ILE A 227 -8.50 30.14 14.79
N GLN A 228 -8.53 29.40 13.69
CA GLN A 228 -9.78 29.02 13.02
C GLN A 228 -10.75 28.32 13.99
N LEU A 229 -10.27 27.36 14.77
CA LEU A 229 -11.12 26.60 15.69
C LEU A 229 -11.61 27.44 16.87
N ILE A 230 -10.76 28.33 17.42
CA ILE A 230 -11.15 29.21 18.53
C ILE A 230 -12.25 30.19 18.09
N PHE A 231 -12.17 30.72 16.86
CA PHE A 231 -13.14 31.69 16.33
C PHE A 231 -14.36 31.05 15.64
N SER A 232 -14.44 29.71 15.59
CA SER A 232 -15.60 28.99 15.06
C SER A 232 -16.58 28.52 16.16
N ILE A 233 -16.25 28.79 17.43
CA ILE A 233 -17.11 28.61 18.62
C ILE A 233 -17.80 29.94 18.90
#